data_AF-A0A7U9L209-F1
#
_entry.id   AF-A0A7U9L209-F1
#
_cell.length_a   1.000
_cell.length_b   1.000
_cell.length_c   1.000
_cell.angle_alpha   90.00
_cell.angle_beta   90.00
_cell.angle_gamma   90.00
#
_symmetry.space_group_name_H-M   'P 1'
#
loop_
_entity.id
_entity.type
_entity.pdbx_description
1 polymer ?
#
loop_
_entity_poly.entity_id
_entity_poly.type
_entity_poly.pdbx_seq_one_letter_code
_entity_poly.pdbx_strand_id
1 'polypeptide(L)'
;MTRPTSHGPPGRPRLKGERLGGVADMAAQAVFRTARADRYQRREQVLLAEIHCLWYGSFHTRPVRVLLIRGSDPDTNKPLLSLVTTDLTTPAEQLVTRYAWRWSIEVTFAVAREHLGAGQAQGRVRHAVERTLPFAMYSYTITVLWYVLHGHHPDAAAESRRRSPWYVTKTQPPFADMTAKLRRVIVAARISALDPAQPTDDEIRAVQHAWAAAGTNDTG
;
A
#
# COMPACT_ATOMS: atom_id res chain seq x y z
N MET A 1 -62.69 -24.58 41.27
CA MET A 1 -61.97 -23.32 41.00
C MET A 1 -60.48 -23.63 40.94
N THR A 2 -59.93 -23.82 39.74
CA THR A 2 -58.48 -24.03 39.53
C THR A 2 -57.82 -22.67 39.34
N ARG A 3 -56.84 -22.35 40.21
CA ARG A 3 -56.07 -21.10 40.16
C ARG A 3 -55.09 -21.16 38.98
N PRO A 4 -54.94 -20.13 38.14
CA PRO A 4 -53.96 -20.15 37.05
C PRO A 4 -52.55 -20.07 37.63
N THR A 5 -51.62 -20.84 37.09
CA THR A 5 -50.19 -20.76 37.43
C THR A 5 -49.61 -19.45 36.91
N SER A 6 -49.06 -18.61 37.80
CA SER A 6 -48.38 -17.38 37.37
C SER A 6 -47.07 -17.74 36.67
N HIS A 7 -46.98 -17.48 35.37
CA HIS A 7 -45.69 -17.47 34.69
C HIS A 7 -44.82 -16.37 35.32
N GLY A 8 -43.58 -16.71 35.67
CA GLY A 8 -42.62 -15.76 36.23
C GLY A 8 -42.32 -14.59 35.28
N PRO A 9 -41.60 -13.56 35.76
CA PRO A 9 -41.29 -12.38 34.95
C PRO A 9 -40.59 -12.78 33.65
N PRO A 10 -40.87 -12.08 32.52
CA PRO A 10 -40.26 -12.41 31.23
C PRO A 10 -38.73 -12.46 31.32
N GLY A 11 -38.15 -13.52 30.76
CA GLY A 11 -36.71 -13.65 30.65
C GLY A 11 -36.08 -12.50 29.84
N ARG A 12 -34.77 -12.29 30.02
CA ARG A 12 -34.02 -11.25 29.29
C ARG A 12 -34.24 -11.38 27.77
N PRO A 13 -34.59 -10.30 27.06
CA PRO A 13 -34.75 -10.32 25.60
C PRO A 13 -33.51 -10.88 24.87
N ARG A 14 -33.73 -11.59 23.76
CA ARG A 14 -32.64 -12.16 22.95
C ARG A 14 -31.76 -11.03 22.42
N LEU A 15 -30.45 -11.15 22.68
CA LEU A 15 -29.43 -10.17 22.22
C LEU A 15 -28.96 -10.41 20.78
N LYS A 16 -29.27 -11.58 20.22
CA LYS A 16 -28.83 -12.02 18.89
C LYS A 16 -30.00 -12.57 18.09
N GLY A 17 -29.98 -12.30 16.79
CA GLY A 17 -30.88 -12.92 15.81
C GLY A 17 -30.44 -14.31 15.38
N GLU A 18 -31.05 -14.80 14.31
CA GLU A 18 -30.69 -16.07 13.68
C GLU A 18 -29.30 -16.02 13.04
N ARG A 19 -28.64 -17.18 12.94
CA ARG A 19 -27.27 -17.28 12.42
C ARG A 19 -27.28 -17.18 10.89
N LEU A 20 -26.47 -16.28 10.34
CA LEU A 20 -26.37 -16.02 8.90
C LEU A 20 -25.52 -17.05 8.10
N GLY A 21 -25.03 -18.12 8.73
CA GLY A 21 -24.14 -19.09 8.09
C GLY A 21 -22.72 -18.58 7.86
N GLY A 22 -22.01 -19.21 6.92
CA GLY A 22 -20.67 -18.82 6.47
C GLY A 22 -20.72 -17.77 5.35
N VAL A 23 -19.55 -17.31 4.91
CA VAL A 23 -19.43 -16.30 3.84
C VAL A 23 -20.08 -16.76 2.53
N ALA A 24 -19.99 -18.06 2.20
CA ALA A 24 -20.62 -18.62 1.01
C ALA A 24 -22.15 -18.57 1.09
N ASP A 25 -22.73 -18.90 2.24
CA ASP A 25 -24.18 -18.84 2.47
C ASP A 25 -24.70 -17.41 2.38
N MET A 26 -23.96 -16.48 3.01
CA MET A 26 -24.24 -15.05 2.91
C MET A 26 -24.22 -14.57 1.45
N ALA A 27 -23.23 -15.00 0.66
CA ALA A 27 -23.11 -14.62 -0.74
C ALA A 27 -24.22 -15.22 -1.62
N ALA A 28 -24.68 -16.43 -1.32
CA ALA A 28 -25.76 -17.07 -2.07
C ALA A 28 -27.10 -16.34 -1.91
N GLN A 29 -27.32 -15.69 -0.76
CA GLN A 29 -28.55 -14.95 -0.46
C GLN A 29 -28.44 -13.44 -0.74
N ALA A 30 -27.24 -12.95 -1.04
CA ALA A 30 -26.97 -11.54 -1.19
C ALA A 30 -27.40 -10.99 -2.56
N VAL A 31 -27.96 -9.78 -2.56
CA VAL A 31 -28.22 -9.02 -3.79
C VAL A 31 -26.99 -8.19 -4.12
N PHE A 32 -26.35 -8.52 -5.24
CA PHE A 32 -25.17 -7.79 -5.71
C PHE A 32 -25.57 -6.58 -6.57
N ARG A 33 -24.93 -5.45 -6.30
CA ARG A 33 -24.97 -4.26 -7.15
C ARG A 33 -23.62 -4.04 -7.83
N THR A 34 -23.67 -3.46 -9.02
CA THR A 34 -22.46 -3.02 -9.71
C THR A 34 -21.93 -1.74 -9.10
N ALA A 35 -20.62 -1.67 -8.86
CA ALA A 35 -19.94 -0.48 -8.38
C ALA A 35 -18.58 -0.31 -9.06
N ARG A 36 -18.00 0.89 -8.96
CA ARG A 36 -16.63 1.17 -9.40
C ARG A 36 -15.77 1.49 -8.18
N ALA A 37 -14.64 0.80 -8.04
CA ALA A 37 -13.68 1.03 -6.97
C ALA A 37 -12.27 1.17 -7.57
N ASP A 38 -11.43 1.98 -6.94
CA ASP A 38 -10.05 2.14 -7.35
C ASP A 38 -9.19 1.07 -6.64
N ARG A 39 -8.61 0.17 -7.41
CA ARG A 39 -7.81 -0.95 -6.94
C ARG A 39 -6.51 -1.01 -7.71
N TYR A 40 -5.38 -1.05 -7.01
CA TYR A 40 -4.06 -1.22 -7.63
C TYR A 40 -3.81 -0.23 -8.79
N GLN A 41 -4.12 1.05 -8.57
CA GLN A 41 -4.00 2.14 -9.56
C GLN A 41 -4.92 2.02 -10.79
N ARG A 42 -5.92 1.13 -10.75
CA ARG A 42 -6.92 0.95 -11.80
C ARG A 42 -8.32 1.13 -11.24
N ARG A 43 -9.16 1.84 -12.01
CA ARG A 43 -10.58 1.93 -11.69
C ARG A 43 -11.29 0.73 -12.30
N GLU A 44 -11.73 -0.19 -11.45
CA GLU A 44 -12.33 -1.45 -11.89
C GLU A 44 -13.81 -1.51 -11.49
N GLN A 45 -14.59 -2.20 -12.33
CA GLN A 45 -15.95 -2.55 -12.00
C GLN A 45 -15.96 -3.81 -11.13
N VAL A 46 -16.76 -3.78 -10.06
CA VAL A 46 -16.89 -4.87 -9.10
C VAL A 46 -18.36 -5.10 -8.79
N LEU A 47 -18.71 -6.33 -8.45
CA LEU A 47 -20.01 -6.66 -7.87
C LEU A 47 -19.88 -6.65 -6.34
N LEU A 48 -20.71 -5.83 -5.70
CA LEU A 48 -20.71 -5.62 -4.26
C LEU A 48 -22.05 -6.03 -3.65
N ALA A 49 -21.99 -6.69 -2.50
CA ALA A 49 -23.13 -6.83 -1.61
C ALA A 49 -22.74 -6.49 -0.18
N GLU A 50 -23.72 -6.03 0.60
CA GLU A 50 -23.52 -5.50 1.93
C GLU A 50 -24.48 -6.16 2.90
N ILE A 51 -23.96 -6.64 4.03
CA ILE A 51 -24.76 -7.33 5.04
C ILE A 51 -24.43 -6.73 6.40
N HIS A 52 -25.44 -6.20 7.08
CA HIS A 52 -25.30 -5.72 8.46
C HIS A 52 -25.62 -6.88 9.40
N CYS A 53 -24.70 -7.18 10.31
CA CYS A 53 -24.86 -8.31 11.22
C CYS A 53 -24.14 -8.09 12.55
N LEU A 54 -24.30 -9.07 13.45
CA LEU A 54 -23.53 -9.15 14.69
C LEU A 54 -22.51 -10.28 14.57
N TRP A 55 -21.24 -9.94 14.79
CA TRP A 55 -20.23 -10.95 15.08
C TRP A 55 -20.07 -11.05 16.59
N TYR A 56 -21.00 -11.76 17.22
CA TYR A 56 -21.12 -11.78 18.68
C TYR A 56 -19.88 -12.29 19.41
N GLY A 57 -19.15 -13.26 18.83
CA GLY A 57 -17.92 -13.79 19.44
C GLY A 57 -16.76 -12.80 19.53
N SER A 58 -16.71 -11.79 18.66
CA SER A 58 -15.59 -10.83 18.59
C SER A 58 -16.00 -9.40 18.95
N PHE A 59 -17.24 -9.02 18.61
CA PHE A 59 -17.75 -7.66 18.76
C PHE A 59 -19.02 -7.59 19.63
N HIS A 60 -19.46 -8.72 20.21
CA HIS A 60 -20.67 -8.81 21.03
C HIS A 60 -21.89 -8.17 20.33
N THR A 61 -22.48 -7.15 20.94
CA THR A 61 -23.66 -6.43 20.44
C THR A 61 -23.31 -5.25 19.53
N ARG A 62 -22.02 -5.01 19.25
CA ARG A 62 -21.61 -3.98 18.29
C ARG A 62 -21.93 -4.44 16.87
N PRO A 63 -22.71 -3.68 16.09
CA PRO A 63 -22.97 -4.00 14.71
C PRO A 63 -21.70 -3.95 13.86
N VAL A 64 -21.60 -4.89 12.93
CA VAL A 64 -20.57 -4.92 11.89
C VAL A 64 -21.24 -5.00 10.54
N ARG A 65 -20.49 -4.63 9.51
CA ARG A 65 -20.88 -4.74 8.12
C ARG A 65 -19.91 -5.65 7.38
N VAL A 66 -20.46 -6.65 6.71
CA VAL A 66 -19.75 -7.56 5.83
C VAL A 66 -19.93 -7.08 4.39
N LEU A 67 -18.83 -6.85 3.70
CA LEU A 67 -18.78 -6.48 2.29
C LEU A 67 -18.33 -7.70 1.48
N LEU A 68 -19.18 -8.15 0.58
CA LEU A 68 -18.91 -9.26 -0.33
C LEU A 68 -18.55 -8.70 -1.70
N ILE A 69 -17.39 -9.08 -2.23
CA ILE A 69 -16.78 -8.48 -3.41
C ILE A 69 -16.37 -9.58 -4.39
N ARG A 70 -16.87 -9.53 -5.62
CA ARG A 70 -16.41 -10.40 -6.71
C ARG A 70 -16.18 -9.60 -7.99
N GLY A 71 -15.41 -10.18 -8.92
CA GLY A 71 -15.20 -9.61 -10.24
C GLY A 71 -16.52 -9.44 -11.00
N SER A 72 -16.60 -8.43 -11.87
CA SER A 72 -17.73 -8.26 -12.79
C SER A 72 -17.70 -9.25 -13.94
N ASP A 73 -16.51 -9.75 -14.28
CA ASP A 73 -16.31 -10.78 -15.29
C ASP A 73 -16.53 -12.17 -14.68
N PRO A 74 -17.57 -12.92 -15.11
CA PRO A 74 -17.85 -14.26 -14.62
C PRO A 74 -16.82 -15.31 -15.07
N ASP A 75 -16.03 -15.04 -16.13
CA ASP A 75 -14.99 -15.97 -16.63
C ASP A 75 -13.70 -15.88 -15.82
N THR A 76 -13.56 -14.80 -15.04
CA THR A 76 -12.45 -14.62 -14.13
C THR A 76 -12.68 -15.47 -12.86
N ASN A 77 -11.95 -16.59 -12.74
CA ASN A 77 -11.96 -17.50 -11.57
C ASN A 77 -11.33 -16.88 -10.29
N LYS A 78 -11.65 -15.62 -9.98
CA LYS A 78 -11.20 -14.95 -8.76
C LYS A 78 -12.12 -15.34 -7.61
N PRO A 79 -11.56 -15.72 -6.44
CA PRO A 79 -12.38 -16.05 -5.28
C PRO A 79 -13.15 -14.83 -4.80
N LEU A 80 -14.31 -15.08 -4.19
CA LEU A 80 -15.07 -14.06 -3.48
C LEU A 80 -14.21 -13.49 -2.34
N LEU A 81 -14.03 -12.17 -2.34
CA LEU A 81 -13.39 -11.46 -1.24
C LEU A 81 -14.48 -10.99 -0.25
N SER A 82 -14.28 -11.29 1.03
CA SER A 82 -15.14 -10.81 2.11
C SER A 82 -14.35 -9.90 3.05
N LEU A 83 -14.85 -8.68 3.25
CA LEU A 83 -14.30 -7.71 4.19
C LEU A 83 -15.27 -7.48 5.33
N VAL A 84 -14.76 -7.38 6.56
CA VAL A 84 -15.57 -7.03 7.73
C VAL A 84 -15.13 -5.66 8.23
N THR A 85 -16.08 -4.79 8.50
CA THR A 85 -15.82 -3.45 9.04
C THR A 85 -16.78 -3.11 10.17
N THR A 86 -16.33 -2.24 11.07
CA THR A 86 -17.19 -1.56 12.06
C THR A 86 -17.68 -0.20 11.56
N ASP A 87 -17.24 0.23 10.37
CA ASP A 87 -17.71 1.42 9.67
C ASP A 87 -19.03 1.12 8.94
N LEU A 88 -20.12 1.70 9.44
CA LEU A 88 -21.47 1.46 8.94
C LEU A 88 -21.95 2.55 7.98
N THR A 89 -21.16 3.61 7.74
CA THR A 89 -21.62 4.82 7.04
C THR A 89 -20.86 5.10 5.76
N THR A 90 -19.56 4.78 5.70
CA THR A 90 -18.77 4.99 4.48
C THR A 90 -19.33 4.12 3.33
N PRO A 91 -19.51 4.67 2.11
CA PRO A 91 -19.94 3.88 0.94
C PRO A 91 -19.04 2.66 0.69
N ALA A 92 -19.62 1.52 0.32
CA ALA A 92 -18.86 0.26 0.22
C ALA A 92 -17.70 0.34 -0.76
N GLU A 93 -17.89 0.97 -1.92
CA GLU A 93 -16.83 1.14 -2.93
C GLU A 93 -15.62 1.94 -2.43
N GLN A 94 -15.84 2.89 -1.50
CA GLN A 94 -14.74 3.62 -0.86
C GLN A 94 -14.00 2.73 0.14
N LEU A 95 -14.71 1.87 0.88
CA LEU A 95 -14.09 0.90 1.77
C LEU A 95 -13.27 -0.15 1.00
N VAL A 96 -13.76 -0.59 -0.17
CA VAL A 96 -12.99 -1.47 -1.08
C VAL A 96 -11.72 -0.77 -1.56
N THR A 97 -11.83 0.50 -1.94
CA THR A 97 -10.68 1.32 -2.37
C THR A 97 -9.65 1.45 -1.25
N ARG A 98 -10.09 1.78 -0.01
CA ARG A 98 -9.22 1.84 1.17
C ARG A 98 -8.56 0.50 1.47
N TYR A 99 -9.29 -0.60 1.35
CA TYR A 99 -8.72 -1.94 1.52
C TYR A 99 -7.63 -2.23 0.48
N ALA A 100 -7.82 -1.83 -0.77
CA ALA A 100 -6.83 -2.02 -1.82
C ALA A 100 -5.51 -1.29 -1.52
N TRP A 101 -5.54 -0.16 -0.80
CA TRP A 101 -4.33 0.57 -0.39
C TRP A 101 -3.44 -0.23 0.56
N ARG A 102 -3.96 -1.27 1.24
CA ARG A 102 -3.17 -2.18 2.07
C ARG A 102 -2.00 -2.78 1.33
N TRP A 103 -2.14 -3.04 0.02
CA TRP A 103 -1.07 -3.61 -0.80
C TRP A 103 0.20 -2.74 -0.82
N SER A 104 0.07 -1.43 -0.65
CA SER A 104 1.20 -0.51 -0.56
C SER A 104 2.15 -0.87 0.60
N ILE A 105 1.63 -1.49 1.66
CA ILE A 105 2.44 -1.99 2.78
C ILE A 105 3.35 -3.13 2.31
N GLU A 106 2.83 -4.06 1.52
CA GLU A 106 3.60 -5.19 0.99
C GLU A 106 4.69 -4.71 0.02
N VAL A 107 4.37 -3.72 -0.83
CA VAL A 107 5.35 -3.03 -1.67
C VAL A 107 6.43 -2.35 -0.84
N THR A 108 6.06 -1.69 0.25
CA THR A 108 7.00 -1.05 1.18
C THR A 108 7.96 -2.09 1.78
N PHE A 109 7.45 -3.23 2.26
CA PHE A 109 8.29 -4.30 2.79
C PHE A 109 9.19 -4.95 1.74
N ALA A 110 8.74 -5.08 0.50
CA ALA A 110 9.57 -5.57 -0.60
C ALA A 110 10.72 -4.59 -0.87
N VAL A 111 10.40 -3.31 -1.04
CA VAL A 111 11.39 -2.25 -1.30
C VAL A 111 12.39 -2.11 -0.15
N ALA A 112 11.94 -2.13 1.09
CA ALA A 112 12.84 -2.05 2.25
C ALA A 112 13.83 -3.22 2.28
N ARG A 113 13.39 -4.43 1.92
CA ARG A 113 14.28 -5.60 1.87
C ARG A 113 15.28 -5.53 0.73
N GLU A 114 14.84 -5.13 -0.45
CA GLU A 114 15.64 -5.12 -1.69
C GLU A 114 16.56 -3.90 -1.78
N HIS A 115 16.03 -2.69 -1.62
CA HIS A 115 16.73 -1.44 -1.93
C HIS A 115 17.47 -0.85 -0.72
N LEU A 116 17.01 -1.15 0.50
CA LEU A 116 17.63 -0.65 1.74
C LEU A 116 18.45 -1.73 2.46
N GLY A 117 18.64 -2.89 1.83
CA GLY A 117 19.48 -3.97 2.36
C GLY A 117 18.94 -4.68 3.59
N ALA A 118 17.70 -4.40 4.02
CA ALA A 118 17.13 -5.04 5.21
C ALA A 118 17.02 -6.57 5.05
N GLY A 119 16.83 -7.06 3.82
CA GLY A 119 16.80 -8.49 3.52
C GLY A 119 18.19 -9.14 3.42
N GLN A 120 19.25 -8.34 3.31
CA GLN A 120 20.64 -8.81 3.16
C GLN A 120 21.43 -8.72 4.49
N ALA A 121 20.83 -8.16 5.54
CA ALA A 121 21.49 -7.98 6.82
C ALA A 121 21.71 -9.31 7.55
N GLN A 122 22.97 -9.68 7.76
CA GLN A 122 23.36 -10.92 8.46
C GLN A 122 23.53 -10.71 9.97
N GLY A 123 22.49 -10.21 10.63
CA GLY A 123 22.49 -10.01 12.09
C GLY A 123 22.52 -11.35 12.83
N ARG A 124 23.57 -11.60 13.64
CA ARG A 124 23.73 -12.84 14.42
C ARG A 124 23.02 -12.81 15.78
N VAL A 125 22.54 -11.64 16.22
CA VAL A 125 21.86 -11.45 17.51
C VAL A 125 20.51 -10.80 17.30
N ARG A 126 19.52 -11.21 18.11
CA ARG A 126 18.13 -10.73 18.06
C ARG A 126 18.03 -9.20 17.99
N HIS A 127 18.79 -8.52 18.85
CA HIS A 127 18.78 -7.07 18.96
C HIS A 127 19.29 -6.35 17.70
N ALA A 128 20.18 -6.97 16.92
CA ALA A 128 20.61 -6.42 15.64
C ALA A 128 19.46 -6.49 14.62
N VAL A 129 18.75 -7.61 14.56
CA VAL A 129 17.59 -7.80 13.68
C VAL A 129 16.46 -6.81 14.03
N GLU A 130 16.16 -6.67 15.32
CA GLU A 130 15.12 -5.77 15.83
C GLU A 130 15.40 -4.29 15.53
N ARG A 131 16.64 -3.92 15.19
CA ARG A 131 17.01 -2.55 14.83
C ARG A 131 17.08 -2.30 13.34
N THR A 132 17.59 -3.27 12.57
CA THR A 132 17.81 -3.11 11.14
C THR A 132 16.50 -2.88 10.38
N LEU A 133 15.46 -3.65 10.67
CA LEU A 133 14.18 -3.53 9.96
C LEU A 133 13.51 -2.18 10.24
N PRO A 134 13.32 -1.74 11.50
CA PRO A 134 12.80 -0.40 11.76
C PRO A 134 13.64 0.72 11.13
N PHE A 135 14.97 0.62 11.18
CA PHE A 135 15.84 1.63 10.57
C PHE A 135 15.65 1.72 9.05
N ALA A 136 15.51 0.59 8.36
CA ALA A 136 15.18 0.57 6.94
C ALA A 136 13.79 1.18 6.67
N MET A 137 12.79 0.90 7.50
CA MET A 137 11.45 1.48 7.35
C MET A 137 11.44 3.00 7.59
N TYR A 138 12.23 3.51 8.55
CA TYR A 138 12.41 4.95 8.75
C TYR A 138 13.13 5.59 7.56
N SER A 139 14.19 4.96 7.06
CA SER A 139 14.94 5.46 5.90
C SER A 139 14.06 5.51 4.64
N TYR A 140 13.23 4.49 4.42
CA TYR A 140 12.20 4.49 3.37
C TYR A 140 11.26 5.69 3.52
N THR A 141 10.69 5.85 4.72
CA THR A 141 9.70 6.90 5.01
C THR A 141 10.28 8.29 4.80
N ILE A 142 11.47 8.57 5.34
CA ILE A 142 12.16 9.85 5.19
C ILE A 142 12.46 10.12 3.71
N THR A 143 12.91 9.13 2.96
CA THR A 143 13.22 9.28 1.53
C THR A 143 11.97 9.63 0.73
N VAL A 144 10.85 8.93 0.96
CA VAL A 144 9.58 9.20 0.29
C VAL A 144 9.03 10.58 0.66
N LEU A 145 9.01 10.93 1.96
CA LEU A 145 8.54 12.23 2.42
C LEU A 145 9.38 13.37 1.86
N TRP A 146 10.70 13.26 1.93
CA TRP A 146 11.60 14.25 1.33
C TRP A 146 11.35 14.37 -0.17
N TYR A 147 11.17 13.25 -0.88
CA TYR A 147 10.91 13.30 -2.31
C TYR A 147 9.59 14.01 -2.61
N VAL A 148 8.52 13.72 -1.89
CA VAL A 148 7.22 14.37 -2.10
C VAL A 148 7.27 15.87 -1.77
N LEU A 149 7.98 16.25 -0.71
CA LEU A 149 8.00 17.65 -0.23
C LEU A 149 9.01 18.54 -0.97
N HIS A 150 10.16 18.00 -1.36
CA HIS A 150 11.30 18.77 -1.85
C HIS A 150 11.99 18.17 -3.07
N GLY A 151 11.91 16.85 -3.25
CA GLY A 151 12.58 16.15 -4.34
C GLY A 151 11.76 16.05 -5.63
N HIS A 152 10.46 16.31 -5.61
CA HIS A 152 9.60 16.16 -6.77
C HIS A 152 9.85 17.34 -7.73
N HIS A 153 10.19 17.01 -8.99
CA HIS A 153 10.27 17.98 -10.07
C HIS A 153 9.26 17.58 -11.15
N PRO A 154 8.51 18.51 -11.76
CA PRO A 154 7.55 18.19 -12.83
C PRO A 154 8.18 17.34 -13.95
N ASP A 155 9.44 17.60 -14.27
CA ASP A 155 10.18 16.88 -15.31
C ASP A 155 10.73 15.52 -14.90
N ALA A 156 10.65 15.13 -13.63
CA ALA A 156 11.25 13.88 -13.14
C ALA A 156 10.65 12.65 -13.85
N ALA A 157 9.35 12.67 -14.16
CA ALA A 157 8.70 11.63 -14.94
C ALA A 157 9.17 11.63 -16.42
N ALA A 158 9.38 12.81 -17.01
CA ALA A 158 9.92 12.93 -18.36
C ALA A 158 11.37 12.44 -18.44
N GLU A 159 12.19 12.77 -17.45
CA GLU A 159 13.58 12.31 -17.33
C GLU A 159 13.68 10.79 -17.12
N SER A 160 12.83 10.22 -16.28
CA SER A 160 12.74 8.76 -16.11
C SER A 160 12.34 8.08 -17.42
N ARG A 161 11.37 8.62 -18.17
CA ARG A 161 11.01 8.13 -19.51
C ARG A 161 12.14 8.23 -20.54
N ARG A 162 12.96 9.30 -20.50
CA ARG A 162 14.14 9.41 -21.37
C ARG A 162 15.17 8.31 -21.09
N ARG A 163 15.36 7.95 -19.80
CA ARG A 163 16.29 6.89 -19.37
C ARG A 163 15.73 5.47 -19.56
N SER A 164 14.41 5.32 -19.64
CA SER A 164 13.74 4.04 -19.87
C SER A 164 12.60 4.19 -20.88
N PRO A 165 12.90 4.41 -22.18
CA PRO A 165 11.89 4.70 -23.21
C PRO A 165 10.83 3.61 -23.40
N TRP A 166 11.18 2.36 -23.08
CA TRP A 166 10.29 1.21 -23.17
C TRP A 166 9.19 1.17 -22.09
N TYR A 167 9.27 2.01 -21.05
CA TYR A 167 8.24 2.12 -20.00
C TYR A 167 7.35 3.36 -20.20
N VAL A 168 6.39 3.24 -21.11
CA VAL A 168 5.52 4.37 -21.54
C VAL A 168 4.40 4.71 -20.55
N THR A 169 3.97 3.77 -19.72
CA THR A 169 2.81 3.93 -18.81
C THR A 169 3.18 4.34 -17.39
N LYS A 170 4.46 4.28 -17.01
CA LYS A 170 4.90 4.55 -15.64
C LYS A 170 4.99 6.06 -15.40
N THR A 171 4.04 6.58 -14.64
CA THR A 171 3.93 8.02 -14.35
C THR A 171 4.60 8.43 -13.03
N GLN A 172 4.90 7.47 -12.17
CA GLN A 172 5.49 7.70 -10.85
C GLN A 172 6.93 7.16 -10.80
N PRO A 173 7.87 7.91 -10.20
CA PRO A 173 9.26 7.49 -10.08
C PRO A 173 9.36 6.25 -9.16
N PRO A 174 10.18 5.25 -9.50
CA PRO A 174 10.50 4.16 -8.59
C PRO A 174 11.26 4.67 -7.35
N PHE A 175 11.20 3.93 -6.24
CA PHE A 175 11.93 4.26 -5.02
C PHE A 175 13.45 4.39 -5.24
N ALA A 176 14.02 3.61 -6.18
CA ALA A 176 15.41 3.73 -6.60
C ALA A 176 15.76 5.13 -7.14
N ASP A 177 14.87 5.74 -7.93
CA ASP A 177 15.07 7.10 -8.45
C ASP A 177 15.01 8.14 -7.33
N MET A 178 14.11 7.95 -6.36
CA MET A 178 14.01 8.84 -5.19
C MET A 178 15.31 8.79 -4.36
N THR A 179 15.81 7.58 -4.09
CA THR A 179 17.05 7.36 -3.33
C THR A 179 18.26 7.90 -4.08
N ALA A 180 18.36 7.67 -5.40
CA ALA A 180 19.43 8.20 -6.24
C ALA A 180 19.43 9.74 -6.23
N LYS A 181 18.25 10.37 -6.34
CA LYS A 181 18.12 11.82 -6.27
C LYS A 181 18.53 12.36 -4.90
N LEU A 182 18.05 11.76 -3.82
CA LEU A 182 18.42 12.14 -2.45
C LEU A 182 19.93 12.05 -2.24
N ARG A 183 20.56 10.97 -2.71
CA ARG A 183 22.02 10.80 -2.64
C ARG A 183 22.76 11.93 -3.36
N ARG A 184 22.34 12.29 -4.59
CA ARG A 184 22.95 13.40 -5.35
C ARG A 184 22.84 14.73 -4.59
N VAL A 185 21.67 15.02 -4.02
CA VAL A 185 21.45 16.26 -3.25
C VAL A 185 22.32 16.31 -2.00
N ILE A 186 22.41 15.21 -1.23
CA ILE A 186 23.27 15.14 -0.04
C ILE A 186 24.75 15.33 -0.43
N VAL A 187 25.21 14.67 -1.49
CA VAL A 187 26.59 14.80 -1.97
C VAL A 187 26.89 16.22 -2.41
N ALA A 188 26.03 16.83 -3.24
CA ALA A 188 26.19 18.20 -3.68
C ALA A 188 26.23 19.17 -2.50
N ALA A 189 25.28 19.06 -1.56
CA ALA A 189 25.25 19.90 -0.37
C ALA A 189 26.51 19.76 0.49
N ARG A 190 27.04 18.53 0.63
CA ARG A 190 28.28 18.28 1.39
C ARG A 190 29.51 18.85 0.68
N ILE A 191 29.60 18.72 -0.64
CA ILE A 191 30.72 19.26 -1.42
C ILE A 191 30.67 20.78 -1.39
N SER A 192 29.53 21.41 -1.67
CA SER A 192 29.38 22.88 -1.64
C SER A 192 29.61 23.49 -0.26
N ALA A 193 29.39 22.73 0.82
CA ALA A 193 29.72 23.17 2.17
C ALA A 193 31.23 23.06 2.50
N LEU A 194 31.96 22.17 1.83
CA LEU A 194 33.40 21.97 2.01
C LEU A 194 34.23 22.85 1.08
N ASP A 195 33.72 23.09 -0.12
CA ASP A 195 34.31 23.94 -1.14
C ASP A 195 33.20 24.79 -1.80
N PRO A 196 33.02 26.05 -1.37
CA PRO A 196 31.99 26.92 -1.91
C PRO A 196 32.30 27.44 -3.33
N ALA A 197 33.49 27.16 -3.88
CA ALA A 197 33.79 27.48 -5.27
C ALA A 197 32.95 26.60 -6.19
N GLN A 198 32.02 27.21 -6.93
CA GLN A 198 31.30 26.47 -7.98
C GLN A 198 32.25 26.25 -9.15
N PRO A 199 32.48 24.98 -9.56
CA PRO A 199 33.24 24.72 -10.77
C PRO A 199 32.50 25.33 -11.96
N THR A 200 33.25 25.96 -12.84
CA THR A 200 32.73 26.52 -14.08
C THR A 200 32.23 25.42 -15.01
N ASP A 201 31.28 25.74 -15.88
CA ASP A 201 30.72 24.80 -16.86
C ASP A 201 31.78 24.08 -17.71
N ASP A 202 32.92 24.76 -17.95
CA ASP A 202 34.05 24.20 -18.69
C ASP A 202 34.79 23.13 -17.89
N GLU A 203 34.97 23.33 -16.58
CA GLU A 203 35.57 22.34 -15.67
C GLU A 203 34.68 21.10 -15.52
N ILE A 204 33.35 21.30 -15.46
CA ILE A 204 32.37 20.21 -15.41
C ILE A 204 32.42 19.38 -16.70
N ARG A 205 32.45 20.03 -17.88
CA ARG A 205 32.53 19.33 -19.17
C ARG A 205 33.87 18.61 -19.33
N ALA A 206 34.97 19.20 -18.89
CA ALA A 206 36.29 18.56 -18.95
C ALA A 206 36.33 17.25 -18.15
N VAL A 207 35.75 17.23 -16.95
CA VAL A 207 35.65 16.01 -16.12
C VAL A 207 34.74 14.95 -16.77
N GLN A 208 33.60 15.36 -17.34
CA GLN A 208 32.70 14.44 -18.04
C GLN A 208 33.36 13.81 -19.27
N HIS A 209 34.11 14.58 -20.05
CA HIS A 209 34.88 14.08 -21.18
C HIS A 209 35.99 13.12 -20.74
N ALA A 210 36.69 13.41 -19.64
CA ALA A 210 37.71 12.53 -19.09
C ALA A 210 37.14 11.18 -18.62
N TRP A 211 35.97 11.18 -17.98
CA TRP A 211 35.29 9.94 -17.57
C TRP A 211 34.77 9.13 -18.76
N ALA A 212 34.26 9.79 -19.80
CA ALA A 212 33.82 9.13 -21.03
C ALA A 212 35.02 8.47 -21.76
N ALA A 213 36.16 9.14 -21.83
CA ALA A 213 37.38 8.61 -22.44
C ALA A 213 38.01 7.46 -21.63
N ALA A 214 37.92 7.51 -20.30
CA ALA A 214 38.38 6.43 -19.43
C ALA A 214 37.51 5.16 -19.56
N GLY A 215 36.19 5.32 -19.73
CA GLY A 215 35.26 4.20 -19.93
C GLY A 215 35.37 3.50 -21.29
N THR A 216 35.99 4.12 -22.29
CA THR A 216 36.22 3.52 -23.62
C THR A 216 37.51 2.70 -23.72
N ASN A 217 38.43 2.83 -22.77
CA ASN A 217 39.73 2.14 -22.80
C ASN A 217 39.72 0.73 -22.19
N ASP A 218 38.59 0.24 -21.67
CA ASP A 218 38.47 -1.05 -20.96
C ASP A 218 37.88 -2.19 -21.82
N THR A 219 37.80 -2.00 -23.15
CA THR A 219 37.38 -3.02 -24.13
C THR A 219 38.45 -3.30 -25.18
N GLY A 220 39.64 -3.71 -24.72
CA GLY A 220 40.74 -4.22 -25.54
C GLY A 220 41.24 -5.56 -25.04
#